data_AF-G7NDN5-F1
#
_entry.id   AF-G7NDN5-F1
#
_cell.length_a   1.000
_cell.length_b   1.000
_cell.length_c   1.000
_cell.angle_alpha   90.00
_cell.angle_beta   90.00
_cell.angle_gamma   90.00
#
_symmetry.space_group_name_H-M   'P 1'
#
loop_
_entity.id
_entity.type
_entity.pdbx_description
1 polymer ?
#
loop_
_entity_poly.entity_id
_entity_poly.type
_entity_poly.pdbx_seq_one_letter_code
_entity_poly.pdbx_strand_id
1 'polypeptide(L)'
;KIVDRIDNDGDGFVTTEELKTWIKRVQKRYIFDNVAKVWKDYDRDKDDKISWEEYKQATYGYYLGNPAEFHDSSDHHTFKKMLPRDERRFKAADLDGDLTATREEFTAFLHPEEFEHMKEIVVLETLEDIDKNGDGFVDQDEYIADMFSHEENGPEPDWVLSEREQFNEFRDLNKDGKLDKDEIRHWILPQDYDHAQAEARHLVYESDKNKDEKLTKEEILENWNMFVGSQATNYGEDLTKNHDEL
;
A
#
# COMPACT_ATOMS: atom_id res chain seq x y z
N LYS A 1 6.63 20.22 20.88
CA LYS A 1 5.43 20.35 20.02
C LYS A 1 5.03 19.05 19.36
N ILE A 2 5.95 18.27 18.79
CA ILE A 2 5.62 16.93 18.25
C ILE A 2 5.63 15.86 19.35
N VAL A 3 6.64 15.86 20.24
CA VAL A 3 6.68 14.98 21.41
C VAL A 3 5.41 15.15 22.26
N ASP A 4 5.06 16.39 22.61
CA ASP A 4 3.79 16.71 23.31
C ASP A 4 2.49 16.35 22.55
N ARG A 5 2.56 15.91 21.29
CA ARG A 5 1.41 15.38 20.53
C ARG A 5 1.39 13.85 20.47
N ILE A 6 2.55 13.23 20.66
CA ILE A 6 2.72 11.78 20.73
C ILE A 6 2.40 11.32 22.16
N ASP A 7 3.00 11.99 23.15
CA ASP A 7 2.72 11.86 24.59
C ASP A 7 1.24 12.21 24.83
N ASN A 8 0.41 11.17 24.99
CA ASN A 8 -1.03 11.29 25.03
C ASN A 8 -1.54 11.34 26.48
N ASP A 9 -0.82 10.74 27.42
CA ASP A 9 -1.14 10.81 28.84
C ASP A 9 -0.48 11.99 29.59
N GLY A 10 0.48 12.65 28.96
CA GLY A 10 1.15 13.84 29.45
C GLY A 10 2.17 13.55 30.56
N ASP A 11 2.67 12.31 30.67
CA ASP A 11 3.65 11.91 31.68
C ASP A 11 5.07 12.42 31.37
N GLY A 12 5.27 13.01 30.20
CA GLY A 12 6.55 13.56 29.73
C GLY A 12 7.45 12.53 29.04
N PHE A 13 6.98 11.30 28.90
CA PHE A 13 7.61 10.22 28.16
C PHE A 13 6.75 9.82 26.96
N VAL A 14 7.38 9.16 25.99
CA VAL A 14 6.69 8.56 24.86
C VAL A 14 6.91 7.07 24.91
N THR A 15 5.81 6.34 25.08
CA THR A 15 5.81 4.88 25.06
C THR A 15 5.65 4.34 23.64
N THR A 16 6.00 3.06 23.45
CA THR A 16 5.77 2.36 22.16
C THR A 16 4.30 2.43 21.72
N GLU A 17 3.35 2.31 22.64
CA GLU A 17 1.92 2.32 22.32
C GLU A 17 1.41 3.70 21.90
N GLU A 18 1.91 4.76 22.53
CA GLU A 18 1.62 6.14 22.14
C GLU A 18 2.21 6.47 20.78
N LEU A 19 3.45 6.04 20.54
CA LEU A 19 4.11 6.23 19.24
C LEU A 19 3.38 5.49 18.13
N LYS A 20 2.97 4.23 18.37
CA LYS A 20 2.12 3.47 17.46
C LYS A 20 0.81 4.18 17.16
N THR A 21 0.12 4.67 18.18
CA THR A 21 -1.15 5.39 18.03
C THR A 21 -0.95 6.66 17.22
N TRP A 22 0.15 7.37 17.46
CA TRP A 22 0.54 8.54 16.70
C TRP A 22 0.81 8.21 15.22
N ILE A 23 1.58 7.16 14.92
CA ILE A 23 1.88 6.72 13.55
C ILE A 23 0.57 6.44 12.80
N LYS A 24 -0.33 5.63 13.37
CA LYS A 24 -1.65 5.33 12.75
C LYS A 24 -2.48 6.59 12.53
N ARG A 25 -2.43 7.55 13.47
CA ARG A 25 -3.16 8.81 13.36
C ARG A 25 -2.61 9.70 12.25
N VAL A 26 -1.28 9.81 12.14
CA VAL A 26 -0.62 10.60 11.10
C VAL A 26 -0.88 9.99 9.72
N GLN A 27 -0.75 8.67 9.58
CA GLN A 27 -1.04 7.93 8.35
C GLN A 27 -2.46 8.21 7.85
N LYS A 28 -3.48 7.99 8.71
CA LYS A 28 -4.87 8.29 8.36
C LYS A 28 -5.06 9.74 7.94
N ARG A 29 -4.51 10.69 8.70
CA ARG A 29 -4.62 12.11 8.35
C ARG A 29 -4.01 12.40 6.98
N TYR A 30 -2.84 11.86 6.70
CA TYR A 30 -2.16 12.07 5.42
C TYR A 30 -3.00 11.55 4.25
N ILE A 31 -3.56 10.34 4.38
CA ILE A 31 -4.47 9.76 3.40
C ILE A 31 -5.68 10.68 3.16
N PHE A 32 -6.39 11.09 4.21
CA PHE A 32 -7.53 11.99 4.07
C PHE A 32 -7.15 13.36 3.48
N ASP A 33 -5.99 13.91 3.84
CA ASP A 33 -5.49 15.17 3.30
C ASP A 33 -5.11 15.03 1.81
N ASN A 34 -4.60 13.87 1.37
CA ASN A 34 -4.34 13.57 -0.03
C ASN A 34 -5.66 13.53 -0.83
N VAL A 35 -6.61 12.75 -0.35
CA VAL A 35 -7.96 12.65 -0.94
C VAL A 35 -8.62 14.03 -1.03
N ALA A 36 -8.53 14.84 0.02
CA ALA A 36 -9.09 16.19 0.04
C ALA A 36 -8.46 17.15 -0.98
N LYS A 37 -7.17 16.98 -1.31
CA LYS A 37 -6.47 17.79 -2.32
C LYS A 37 -7.00 17.49 -3.73
N VAL A 38 -7.13 16.21 -4.05
CA VAL A 38 -7.59 15.77 -5.38
C VAL A 38 -9.11 15.79 -5.53
N TRP A 39 -9.85 15.91 -4.42
CA TRP A 39 -11.32 15.90 -4.40
C TRP A 39 -11.96 16.79 -5.46
N LYS A 40 -11.48 18.04 -5.57
CA LYS A 40 -12.04 19.05 -6.47
C LYS A 40 -11.75 18.78 -7.95
N ASP A 41 -10.78 17.93 -8.25
CA ASP A 41 -10.43 17.57 -9.62
C ASP A 41 -11.40 16.50 -10.16
N TYR A 42 -11.99 15.71 -9.24
CA TYR A 42 -12.94 14.65 -9.53
C TYR A 42 -14.41 15.07 -9.37
N ASP A 43 -14.78 15.76 -8.29
CA ASP A 43 -16.13 16.29 -8.03
C ASP A 43 -16.40 17.52 -8.92
N ARG A 44 -16.90 17.26 -10.14
CA ARG A 44 -17.06 18.27 -11.19
C ARG A 44 -18.38 19.00 -11.08
N ASP A 45 -19.44 18.29 -10.68
CA ASP A 45 -20.77 18.86 -10.51
C ASP A 45 -20.99 19.50 -9.13
N LYS A 46 -20.05 19.27 -8.19
CA LYS A 46 -20.00 19.87 -6.84
C LYS A 46 -21.13 19.40 -5.95
N ASP A 47 -21.51 18.14 -6.07
CA ASP A 47 -22.49 17.50 -5.20
C ASP A 47 -21.88 16.92 -3.91
N ASP A 48 -20.57 17.09 -3.71
CA ASP A 48 -19.77 16.55 -2.59
C ASP A 48 -19.71 15.02 -2.56
N LYS A 49 -19.91 14.39 -3.71
CA LYS A 49 -19.65 12.98 -4.01
C LYS A 49 -18.76 12.89 -5.26
N ILE A 50 -18.28 11.69 -5.55
CA ILE A 50 -17.57 11.40 -6.80
C ILE A 50 -18.28 10.23 -7.46
N SER A 51 -18.95 10.46 -8.59
CA SER A 51 -19.52 9.36 -9.37
C SER A 51 -18.44 8.57 -10.12
N TRP A 52 -18.73 7.29 -10.42
CA TRP A 52 -17.84 6.50 -11.28
C TRP A 52 -17.57 7.19 -12.62
N GLU A 53 -18.58 7.82 -13.22
CA GLU A 53 -18.42 8.52 -14.51
C GLU A 53 -17.55 9.78 -14.39
N GLU A 54 -17.62 10.51 -13.28
CA GLU A 54 -16.70 11.64 -13.03
C GLU A 54 -15.26 11.17 -12.88
N TYR A 55 -15.01 10.15 -12.06
CA TYR A 55 -13.68 9.56 -11.92
C TYR A 55 -13.15 9.09 -13.28
N LYS A 56 -13.95 8.31 -14.00
CA LYS A 56 -13.60 7.78 -15.32
C LYS A 56 -13.32 8.90 -16.32
N GLN A 57 -14.09 9.98 -16.32
CA GLN A 57 -13.86 11.10 -17.23
C GLN A 57 -12.62 11.92 -16.83
N ALA A 58 -12.31 12.02 -15.54
CA ALA A 58 -11.11 12.70 -15.06
C ALA A 58 -9.83 11.92 -15.36
N THR A 59 -9.83 10.62 -15.08
CA THR A 59 -8.67 9.73 -15.24
C THR A 59 -8.48 9.30 -16.69
N TYR A 60 -9.58 9.00 -17.38
CA TYR A 60 -9.54 8.34 -18.70
C TYR A 60 -10.16 9.16 -19.83
N GLY A 61 -10.71 10.35 -19.56
CA GLY A 61 -11.42 11.15 -20.56
C GLY A 61 -10.57 11.51 -21.79
N TYR A 62 -9.27 11.75 -21.60
CA TYR A 62 -8.35 12.02 -22.72
C TYR A 62 -8.20 10.82 -23.65
N TYR A 63 -8.04 9.62 -23.08
CA TYR A 63 -7.92 8.36 -23.83
C TYR A 63 -9.23 7.98 -24.53
N LEU A 64 -10.36 8.10 -23.82
CA LEU A 64 -11.71 7.84 -24.36
C LEU A 64 -12.09 8.82 -25.48
N GLY A 65 -11.61 10.07 -25.39
CA GLY A 65 -11.86 11.11 -26.40
C GLY A 65 -10.97 11.02 -27.64
N ASN A 66 -9.79 10.40 -27.54
CA ASN A 66 -8.81 10.33 -28.62
C ASN A 66 -8.33 8.90 -28.94
N PRO A 67 -9.24 7.92 -29.14
CA PRO A 67 -8.87 6.50 -29.28
C PRO A 67 -7.96 6.23 -30.49
N ALA A 68 -8.00 7.07 -31.52
CA ALA A 68 -7.14 6.95 -32.72
C ALA A 68 -5.67 7.27 -32.44
N GLU A 69 -5.35 8.07 -31.41
CA GLU A 69 -3.97 8.44 -31.06
C GLU A 69 -3.24 7.31 -30.33
N PHE A 70 -3.99 6.38 -29.72
CA PHE A 70 -3.44 5.36 -28.83
C PHE A 70 -3.49 3.94 -29.39
N HIS A 71 -4.09 3.75 -30.57
CA HIS A 71 -4.51 2.45 -31.11
C HIS A 71 -3.41 1.38 -31.27
N ASP A 72 -2.12 1.74 -31.15
CA ASP A 72 -0.96 0.85 -31.26
C ASP A 72 0.13 1.16 -30.20
N SER A 73 -0.24 1.85 -29.12
CA SER A 73 0.65 2.21 -28.01
C SER A 73 0.54 1.22 -26.85
N SER A 74 1.65 1.04 -26.12
CA SER A 74 1.65 0.36 -24.80
C SER A 74 0.55 0.91 -23.88
N ASP A 75 0.31 2.22 -23.96
CA ASP A 75 -0.65 2.94 -23.13
C ASP A 75 -2.09 2.50 -23.36
N HIS A 76 -2.45 2.08 -24.59
CA HIS A 76 -3.77 1.54 -24.89
C HIS A 76 -4.01 0.16 -24.28
N HIS A 77 -2.97 -0.68 -24.25
CA HIS A 77 -3.03 -1.99 -23.61
C HIS A 77 -3.12 -1.86 -22.10
N THR A 78 -2.38 -0.91 -21.50
CA THR A 78 -2.48 -0.56 -20.08
C THR A 78 -3.86 -0.04 -19.72
N PHE A 79 -4.38 0.90 -20.52
CA PHE A 79 -5.72 1.48 -20.31
C PHE A 79 -6.84 0.43 -20.33
N LYS A 80 -6.81 -0.49 -21.30
CA LYS A 80 -7.85 -1.52 -21.46
C LYS A 80 -7.88 -2.52 -20.29
N LYS A 81 -6.76 -2.68 -19.58
CA LYS A 81 -6.67 -3.51 -18.36
C LYS A 81 -7.04 -2.73 -17.10
N MET A 82 -6.65 -1.46 -16.99
CA MET A 82 -6.86 -0.65 -15.78
C MET A 82 -8.32 -0.23 -15.60
N LEU A 83 -9.03 0.17 -16.66
CA LEU A 83 -10.42 0.63 -16.54
C LEU A 83 -11.37 -0.38 -15.85
N PRO A 84 -11.44 -1.67 -16.28
CA PRO A 84 -12.32 -2.64 -15.61
C PRO A 84 -11.85 -2.99 -14.20
N ARG A 85 -10.55 -2.90 -13.91
CA ARG A 85 -9.98 -3.11 -12.58
C ARG A 85 -10.42 -2.01 -11.62
N ASP A 86 -10.27 -0.75 -12.03
CA ASP A 86 -10.72 0.41 -11.28
C ASP A 86 -12.24 0.39 -11.07
N GLU A 87 -13.03 0.01 -12.08
CA GLU A 87 -14.48 -0.09 -11.95
C GLU A 87 -14.88 -1.12 -10.89
N ARG A 88 -14.21 -2.27 -10.88
CA ARG A 88 -14.42 -3.32 -9.89
C ARG A 88 -14.03 -2.85 -8.49
N ARG A 89 -12.89 -2.15 -8.36
CA ARG A 89 -12.43 -1.58 -7.10
C ARG A 89 -13.37 -0.50 -6.58
N PHE A 90 -13.85 0.37 -7.46
CA PHE A 90 -14.81 1.42 -7.12
C PHE A 90 -16.10 0.80 -6.58
N LYS A 91 -16.62 -0.25 -7.24
CA LYS A 91 -17.80 -0.99 -6.77
C LYS A 91 -17.56 -1.74 -5.45
N ALA A 92 -16.33 -2.13 -5.15
CA ALA A 92 -15.99 -2.75 -3.88
C ALA A 92 -15.94 -1.72 -2.73
N ALA A 93 -15.53 -0.49 -3.04
CA ALA A 93 -15.55 0.62 -2.09
C ALA A 93 -16.95 1.19 -1.86
N ASP A 94 -17.79 1.18 -2.89
CA ASP A 94 -19.18 1.64 -2.86
C ASP A 94 -20.06 0.69 -2.04
N LEU A 95 -20.34 1.06 -0.79
CA LEU A 95 -21.04 0.20 0.17
C LEU A 95 -22.55 0.20 -0.03
N ASP A 96 -23.11 1.30 -0.55
CA ASP A 96 -24.54 1.42 -0.79
C ASP A 96 -24.96 1.07 -2.23
N GLY A 97 -24.00 0.95 -3.14
CA GLY A 97 -24.17 0.48 -4.50
C GLY A 97 -24.79 1.53 -5.43
N ASP A 98 -24.74 2.81 -5.06
CA ASP A 98 -25.32 3.91 -5.85
C ASP A 98 -24.40 4.40 -6.99
N LEU A 99 -23.21 3.80 -7.13
CA LEU A 99 -22.13 4.18 -8.06
C LEU A 99 -21.61 5.61 -7.86
N THR A 100 -21.76 6.14 -6.65
CA THR A 100 -21.19 7.40 -6.21
C THR A 100 -20.45 7.20 -4.88
N ALA A 101 -19.20 7.64 -4.84
CA ALA A 101 -18.38 7.48 -3.66
C ALA A 101 -18.48 8.72 -2.76
N THR A 102 -18.81 8.49 -1.49
CA THR A 102 -18.56 9.44 -0.40
C THR A 102 -17.06 9.63 -0.17
N ARG A 103 -16.67 10.56 0.71
CA ARG A 103 -15.26 10.79 1.04
C ARG A 103 -14.58 9.53 1.57
N GLU A 104 -15.27 8.80 2.43
CA GLU A 104 -14.80 7.57 3.03
C GLU A 104 -14.64 6.47 1.96
N GLU A 105 -15.63 6.29 1.09
CA GLU A 105 -15.60 5.27 0.04
C GLU A 105 -14.54 5.59 -1.02
N PHE A 106 -14.41 6.86 -1.42
CA PHE A 106 -13.36 7.27 -2.35
C PHE A 106 -11.96 7.13 -1.73
N THR A 107 -11.85 7.32 -0.41
CA THR A 107 -10.61 7.01 0.32
C THR A 107 -10.32 5.52 0.28
N ALA A 108 -11.32 4.66 0.48
CA ALA A 108 -11.18 3.20 0.39
C ALA A 108 -10.84 2.72 -1.03
N PHE A 109 -11.33 3.43 -2.05
CA PHE A 109 -10.97 3.18 -3.44
C PHE A 109 -9.50 3.52 -3.75
N LEU A 110 -8.99 4.64 -3.23
CA LEU A 110 -7.60 5.07 -3.46
C LEU A 110 -6.59 4.37 -2.56
N HIS A 111 -7.00 3.97 -1.35
CA HIS A 111 -6.16 3.32 -0.34
C HIS A 111 -6.83 2.03 0.19
N PRO A 112 -7.09 1.04 -0.67
CA PRO A 112 -7.81 -0.18 -0.30
C PRO A 112 -7.12 -1.00 0.80
N GLU A 113 -5.80 -0.89 0.93
CA GLU A 113 -4.99 -1.54 1.97
C GLU A 113 -5.40 -1.13 3.41
N GLU A 114 -5.99 0.06 3.57
CA GLU A 114 -6.37 0.63 4.86
C GLU A 114 -7.77 0.18 5.34
N PHE A 115 -8.53 -0.49 4.49
CA PHE A 115 -9.93 -0.83 4.74
C PHE A 115 -10.15 -2.34 4.70
N GLU A 116 -10.67 -2.89 5.79
CA GLU A 116 -10.88 -4.35 5.93
C GLU A 116 -11.74 -4.94 4.81
N HIS A 117 -12.81 -4.24 4.39
CA HIS A 117 -13.71 -4.69 3.33
C HIS A 117 -13.07 -4.65 1.93
N MET A 118 -11.98 -3.90 1.76
CA MET A 118 -11.24 -3.80 0.51
C MET A 118 -10.10 -4.80 0.41
N LYS A 119 -9.74 -5.51 1.49
CA LYS A 119 -8.65 -6.49 1.46
C LYS A 119 -8.81 -7.55 0.37
N GLU A 120 -10.04 -8.00 0.11
CA GLU A 120 -10.31 -8.97 -0.95
C GLU A 120 -9.97 -8.44 -2.35
N ILE A 121 -10.22 -7.14 -2.59
CA ILE A 121 -9.87 -6.55 -3.88
C ILE A 121 -8.36 -6.43 -4.04
N VAL A 122 -7.64 -6.09 -2.95
CA VAL A 122 -6.17 -6.00 -2.97
C VAL A 122 -5.57 -7.36 -3.31
N VAL A 123 -6.05 -8.43 -2.67
CA VAL A 123 -5.60 -9.81 -2.93
C VAL A 123 -5.86 -10.21 -4.38
N LEU A 124 -7.07 -9.96 -4.88
CA LEU A 124 -7.44 -10.31 -6.25
C LEU A 124 -6.57 -9.58 -7.27
N GLU A 125 -6.31 -8.31 -7.04
CA GLU A 125 -5.52 -7.49 -7.93
C GLU A 125 -4.03 -7.84 -7.90
N THR A 126 -3.47 -8.14 -6.72
CA THR A 126 -2.10 -8.67 -6.62
C THR A 126 -1.98 -10.00 -7.35
N LEU A 127 -2.96 -10.89 -7.21
CA LEU A 127 -3.00 -12.14 -7.97
C LEU A 127 -2.97 -11.86 -9.48
N GLU A 128 -3.83 -10.97 -9.99
CA GLU A 128 -3.88 -10.64 -11.43
C GLU A 128 -2.60 -9.96 -11.96
N ASP A 129 -1.85 -9.28 -11.09
CA ASP A 129 -0.57 -8.67 -11.46
C ASP A 129 0.55 -9.71 -11.59
N ILE A 130 0.55 -10.75 -10.74
CA ILE A 130 1.59 -11.78 -10.69
C ILE A 130 1.27 -12.95 -11.61
N ASP A 131 0.03 -13.44 -11.61
CA ASP A 131 -0.47 -14.57 -12.44
C ASP A 131 -0.40 -14.20 -13.93
N LYS A 132 0.67 -14.65 -14.60
CA LYS A 132 0.92 -14.38 -16.03
C LYS A 132 0.19 -15.38 -16.91
N ASN A 133 -0.02 -16.60 -16.41
CA ASN A 133 -0.60 -17.70 -17.17
C ASN A 133 -2.14 -17.73 -17.11
N GLY A 134 -2.75 -17.02 -16.15
CA GLY A 134 -4.18 -16.84 -15.96
C GLY A 134 -4.90 -18.04 -15.36
N ASP A 135 -4.20 -18.93 -14.65
CA ASP A 135 -4.78 -20.12 -14.03
C ASP A 135 -5.41 -19.86 -12.65
N GLY A 136 -5.25 -18.63 -12.14
CA GLY A 136 -5.80 -18.18 -10.86
C GLY A 136 -4.96 -18.55 -9.64
N PHE A 137 -3.74 -19.01 -9.85
CA PHE A 137 -2.72 -19.27 -8.83
C PHE A 137 -1.44 -18.51 -9.18
N VAL A 138 -0.54 -18.38 -8.21
CA VAL A 138 0.82 -17.88 -8.46
C VAL A 138 1.79 -19.03 -8.28
N ASP A 139 2.37 -19.51 -9.38
CA ASP A 139 3.43 -20.51 -9.27
C ASP A 139 4.76 -19.88 -8.84
N GLN A 140 5.73 -20.72 -8.49
CA GLN A 140 7.04 -20.26 -8.02
C GLN A 140 7.77 -19.42 -9.08
N ASP A 141 7.63 -19.73 -10.37
CA ASP A 141 8.30 -18.98 -11.43
C ASP A 141 7.66 -17.60 -11.61
N GLU A 142 6.34 -17.50 -11.49
CA GLU A 142 5.62 -16.22 -11.49
C GLU A 142 5.98 -15.35 -10.28
N TYR A 143 6.07 -15.94 -9.08
CA TYR A 143 6.53 -15.24 -7.86
C TYR A 143 7.95 -14.69 -8.01
N ILE A 144 8.88 -15.49 -8.56
CA ILE A 144 10.25 -15.05 -8.78
C ILE A 144 10.34 -14.03 -9.92
N ALA A 145 9.55 -14.19 -10.99
CA ALA A 145 9.55 -13.27 -12.12
C ALA A 145 9.08 -11.86 -11.74
N ASP A 146 8.25 -11.73 -10.71
CA ASP A 146 7.84 -10.42 -10.16
C ASP A 146 9.02 -9.68 -9.47
N MET A 147 9.93 -10.42 -8.82
CA MET A 147 11.10 -9.84 -8.14
C MET A 147 12.36 -9.81 -9.03
N PHE A 148 12.45 -10.69 -10.02
CA PHE A 148 13.61 -10.87 -10.89
C PHE A 148 13.18 -11.08 -12.34
N SER A 149 13.31 -10.04 -13.16
CA SER A 149 13.24 -10.21 -14.60
C SER A 149 14.49 -10.93 -15.10
N HIS A 150 14.33 -12.13 -15.66
CA HIS A 150 15.37 -12.86 -16.39
C HIS A 150 15.76 -12.09 -17.67
N GLU A 151 16.47 -10.96 -17.55
CA GLU A 151 16.89 -10.18 -18.72
C GLU A 151 18.18 -10.68 -19.37
N GLU A 152 18.97 -11.55 -18.73
CA GLU A 152 20.14 -12.12 -19.38
C GLU A 152 20.30 -13.61 -19.05
N ASN A 153 20.78 -14.39 -20.02
CA ASN A 153 21.11 -15.82 -19.92
C ASN A 153 22.28 -16.10 -18.94
N GLY A 154 22.21 -15.55 -17.73
CA GLY A 154 23.09 -15.80 -16.60
C GLY A 154 22.49 -16.83 -15.65
N PRO A 155 23.30 -17.43 -14.77
CA PRO A 155 22.79 -18.30 -13.71
C PRO A 155 21.90 -17.51 -12.74
N GLU A 156 20.87 -18.17 -12.19
CA GLU A 156 20.06 -17.59 -11.12
C GLU A 156 20.96 -17.20 -9.93
N PRO A 157 20.84 -15.98 -9.40
CA PRO A 157 21.56 -15.57 -8.19
C PRO A 157 21.21 -16.43 -6.96
N ASP A 158 22.14 -16.54 -6.01
CA ASP A 158 21.92 -17.31 -4.77
C ASP A 158 20.73 -16.81 -3.93
N TRP A 159 20.37 -15.52 -4.05
CA TRP A 159 19.19 -14.98 -3.39
C TRP A 159 17.88 -15.51 -4.00
N VAL A 160 17.85 -15.82 -5.31
CA VAL A 160 16.68 -16.43 -5.97
C VAL A 160 16.45 -17.84 -5.43
N LEU A 161 17.51 -18.61 -5.22
CA LEU A 161 17.43 -19.92 -4.58
C LEU A 161 16.86 -19.81 -3.16
N SER A 162 17.30 -18.81 -2.40
CA SER A 162 16.82 -18.55 -1.05
C SER A 162 15.33 -18.15 -1.04
N GLU A 163 14.89 -17.34 -2.01
CA GLU A 163 13.48 -16.97 -2.17
C GLU A 163 12.61 -18.16 -2.59
N ARG A 164 13.11 -19.05 -3.46
CA ARG A 164 12.43 -20.30 -3.80
C ARG A 164 12.27 -21.22 -2.59
N GLU A 165 13.25 -21.28 -1.69
CA GLU A 165 13.14 -21.98 -0.42
C GLU A 165 12.11 -21.31 0.50
N GLN A 166 12.16 -19.99 0.66
CA GLN A 166 11.17 -19.25 1.45
C GLN A 166 9.74 -19.40 0.93
N PHE A 167 9.56 -19.43 -0.38
CA PHE A 167 8.27 -19.69 -1.02
C PHE A 167 7.69 -21.02 -0.52
N ASN A 168 8.46 -22.10 -0.64
CA ASN A 168 8.04 -23.44 -0.25
C ASN A 168 7.89 -23.62 1.28
N GLU A 169 8.64 -22.86 2.09
CA GLU A 169 8.62 -23.00 3.54
C GLU A 169 7.56 -22.13 4.23
N PHE A 170 7.32 -20.92 3.71
CA PHE A 170 6.53 -19.89 4.40
C PHE A 170 5.36 -19.32 3.59
N ARG A 171 5.39 -19.39 2.25
CA ARG A 171 4.32 -18.82 1.40
C ARG A 171 3.31 -19.89 1.01
N ASP A 172 3.80 -21.02 0.51
CA ASP A 172 3.01 -22.21 0.16
C ASP A 172 2.72 -23.02 1.43
N LEU A 173 1.61 -22.71 2.09
CA LEU A 173 1.22 -23.31 3.36
C LEU A 173 0.74 -24.74 3.16
N ASN A 174 0.06 -24.99 2.03
CA ASN A 174 -0.54 -26.28 1.72
C ASN A 174 0.44 -27.25 1.00
N LYS A 175 1.58 -26.73 0.52
CA LYS A 175 2.68 -27.42 -0.17
C LYS A 175 2.31 -28.01 -1.52
N ASP A 176 1.43 -27.36 -2.27
CA ASP A 176 1.02 -27.78 -3.61
C ASP A 176 1.83 -27.13 -4.74
N GLY A 177 2.82 -26.29 -4.39
CA GLY A 177 3.78 -25.68 -5.29
C GLY A 177 3.32 -24.36 -5.91
N LYS A 178 2.20 -23.80 -5.46
CA LYS A 178 1.59 -22.58 -5.98
C LYS A 178 0.84 -21.86 -4.86
N LEU A 179 0.66 -20.55 -4.99
CA LEU A 179 -0.09 -19.76 -4.02
C LEU A 179 -1.53 -19.61 -4.46
N ASP A 180 -2.44 -20.02 -3.59
CA ASP A 180 -3.86 -19.68 -3.71
C ASP A 180 -4.17 -18.29 -3.13
N LYS A 181 -5.43 -17.85 -3.26
CA LYS A 181 -5.87 -16.53 -2.78
C LYS A 181 -5.71 -16.35 -1.27
N ASP A 182 -5.89 -17.41 -0.48
CA ASP A 182 -5.79 -17.33 0.97
C ASP A 182 -4.32 -17.23 1.41
N GLU A 183 -3.43 -17.93 0.71
CA GLU A 183 -1.98 -17.83 0.90
C GLU A 183 -1.44 -16.45 0.49
N ILE A 184 -1.89 -15.93 -0.66
CA ILE A 184 -1.56 -14.55 -1.08
C ILE A 184 -2.08 -13.56 -0.04
N ARG A 185 -3.31 -13.72 0.46
CA ARG A 185 -3.86 -12.87 1.53
C ARG A 185 -2.97 -12.89 2.77
N HIS A 186 -2.48 -14.06 3.19
CA HIS A 186 -1.60 -14.18 4.34
C HIS A 186 -0.25 -13.49 4.09
N TRP A 187 0.26 -13.57 2.86
CA TRP A 187 1.51 -12.94 2.45
C TRP A 187 1.43 -11.41 2.43
N ILE A 188 0.41 -10.84 1.78
CA ILE A 188 0.31 -9.37 1.60
C ILE A 188 -0.38 -8.65 2.76
N LEU A 189 -1.22 -9.35 3.52
CA LEU A 189 -1.96 -8.82 4.66
C LEU A 189 -1.83 -9.77 5.85
N PRO A 190 -0.63 -9.85 6.47
CA PRO A 190 -0.41 -10.76 7.58
C PRO A 190 -1.34 -10.37 8.73
N GLN A 191 -2.17 -11.30 9.20
CA GLN A 191 -3.19 -11.01 10.22
C GLN A 191 -2.59 -10.49 11.54
N ASP A 192 -1.32 -10.81 11.80
CA ASP A 192 -0.61 -10.48 13.03
C ASP A 192 0.44 -9.35 12.87
N TYR A 193 0.66 -8.82 11.66
CA TYR A 193 1.70 -7.81 11.42
C TYR A 193 1.13 -6.39 11.47
N ASP A 194 1.28 -5.75 12.63
CA ASP A 194 0.95 -4.34 12.82
C ASP A 194 2.16 -3.48 12.43
N HIS A 195 2.20 -3.00 11.18
CA HIS A 195 3.28 -2.15 10.66
C HIS A 195 3.60 -0.98 11.59
N ALA A 196 2.56 -0.33 12.15
CA ALA A 196 2.75 0.78 13.08
C ALA A 196 3.38 0.35 14.41
N GLN A 197 3.12 -0.89 14.87
CA GLN A 197 3.78 -1.46 16.05
C GLN A 197 5.25 -1.77 15.75
N ALA A 198 5.55 -2.41 14.62
CA ALA A 198 6.91 -2.76 14.25
C ALA A 198 7.77 -1.48 14.12
N GLU A 199 7.23 -0.46 13.46
CA GLU A 199 7.87 0.85 13.32
C GLU A 199 8.06 1.54 14.67
N ALA A 200 7.03 1.57 15.53
CA ALA A 200 7.15 2.16 16.86
C ALA A 200 8.22 1.46 17.70
N ARG A 201 8.29 0.13 17.66
CA ARG A 201 9.32 -0.65 18.35
C ARG A 201 10.72 -0.33 17.83
N HIS A 202 10.88 -0.24 16.52
CA HIS A 202 12.15 0.11 15.89
C HIS A 202 12.61 1.51 16.31
N LEU A 203 11.70 2.50 16.27
CA LEU A 203 11.99 3.87 16.68
C LEU A 203 12.37 3.98 18.16
N VAL A 204 11.69 3.24 19.05
CA VAL A 204 12.06 3.16 20.48
C VAL A 204 13.40 2.48 20.65
N TYR A 205 13.62 1.32 20.02
CA TYR A 205 14.88 0.58 20.12
C TYR A 205 16.11 1.41 19.71
N GLU A 206 16.01 2.17 18.62
CA GLU A 206 17.10 3.01 18.11
C GLU A 206 17.30 4.29 18.93
N SER A 207 16.26 4.77 19.63
CA SER A 207 16.28 6.09 20.30
C SER A 207 16.38 6.04 21.81
N ASP A 208 16.07 4.90 22.43
CA ASP A 208 16.14 4.69 23.87
C ASP A 208 17.60 4.48 24.31
N LYS A 209 18.21 5.52 24.87
CA LYS A 209 19.63 5.49 25.28
C LYS A 209 19.81 4.84 26.64
N ASN A 210 18.85 5.04 27.52
CA ASN A 210 18.92 4.57 28.90
C ASN A 210 18.35 3.15 29.08
N LYS A 211 17.72 2.59 28.04
CA LYS A 211 17.09 1.27 27.96
C LYS A 211 15.93 1.09 28.94
N ASP A 212 15.15 2.15 29.16
CA ASP A 212 13.95 2.12 30.01
C ASP A 212 12.64 1.84 29.26
N GLU A 213 12.73 1.54 27.95
CA GLU A 213 11.64 1.27 27.01
C GLU A 213 10.69 2.46 26.79
N LYS A 214 11.10 3.66 27.22
CA LYS A 214 10.39 4.91 27.01
C LYS A 214 11.34 5.93 26.38
N LEU A 215 10.77 6.87 25.65
CA LEU A 215 11.55 7.94 25.04
C LEU A 215 11.26 9.26 25.74
N THR A 216 12.32 9.90 26.20
CA THR A 216 12.29 11.29 26.63
C THR A 216 12.27 12.23 25.42
N LYS A 217 11.88 13.48 25.66
CA LYS A 217 11.91 14.52 24.64
C LYS A 217 13.31 14.75 24.09
N GLU A 218 14.32 14.67 24.93
CA GLU A 218 15.72 14.81 24.57
C GLU A 218 16.14 13.69 23.62
N GLU A 219 15.81 12.43 23.93
CA GLU A 219 16.13 11.27 23.10
C GLU A 219 15.49 11.35 21.70
N ILE A 220 14.23 11.76 21.62
CA ILE A 220 13.53 11.94 20.33
C ILE A 220 14.17 13.07 19.50
N LEU A 221 14.59 14.16 20.15
CA LEU A 221 15.22 15.29 19.45
C LEU A 221 16.65 14.96 18.99
N GLU A 222 17.38 14.16 19.75
CA GLU A 222 18.73 13.72 19.39
C GLU A 222 18.71 12.74 18.20
N ASN A 223 17.67 11.91 18.11
CA ASN A 223 17.44 11.00 16.97
C ASN A 223 16.37 11.50 15.98
N TRP A 224 16.17 12.82 15.92
CA TRP A 224 15.13 13.45 15.11
C TRP A 224 15.12 13.01 13.64
N ASN A 225 16.28 12.76 13.03
CA ASN A 225 16.38 12.30 11.65
C ASN A 225 15.71 10.93 11.41
N MET A 226 15.72 10.03 12.41
CA MET A 226 15.00 8.76 12.32
C MET A 226 13.49 8.96 12.35
N PHE A 227 13.01 9.92 13.15
CA PHE A 227 11.60 10.29 13.19
C PHE A 227 11.16 11.03 11.92
N VAL A 228 12.06 11.83 11.31
CA VAL A 228 11.80 12.57 10.06
C VAL A 228 11.83 11.68 8.82
N GLY A 229 12.68 10.65 8.78
CA GLY A 229 12.71 9.69 7.67
C GLY A 229 11.66 8.58 7.76
N SER A 230 11.09 8.33 8.95
CA SER A 230 10.14 7.24 9.18
C SER A 230 8.69 7.61 8.83
N GLN A 231 7.86 6.57 8.74
CA GLN A 231 6.40 6.64 8.62
C GLN A 231 5.74 7.48 9.74
N ALA A 232 6.47 7.77 10.83
CA ALA A 232 6.04 8.64 11.91
C ALA A 232 5.88 10.12 11.48
N THR A 233 6.58 10.57 10.42
CA THR A 233 6.43 11.96 9.94
C THR A 233 6.59 12.18 8.42
N ASN A 234 7.12 11.24 7.62
CA ASN A 234 7.36 11.44 6.18
C ASN A 234 6.76 10.31 5.33
N TYR A 235 5.44 10.31 5.23
CA TYR A 235 4.69 9.38 4.37
C TYR A 235 4.70 9.84 2.89
N GLY A 236 5.86 10.11 2.28
CA GLY A 236 5.84 10.66 0.91
C GLY A 236 7.12 10.88 0.10
N GLU A 237 8.32 10.47 0.53
CA GLU A 237 9.49 10.47 -0.38
C GLU A 237 9.94 9.09 -0.86
N ASP A 238 9.49 7.97 -0.27
CA ASP A 238 10.16 6.68 -0.45
C ASP A 238 9.30 5.48 -0.90
N LEU A 239 8.00 5.65 -1.17
CA LEU A 239 7.22 4.59 -1.83
C LEU A 239 7.29 4.67 -3.37
N THR A 240 7.95 5.70 -3.91
CA THR A 240 8.17 5.88 -5.37
C THR A 240 9.63 6.13 -5.74
N LYS A 241 10.58 6.06 -4.80
CA LYS A 241 12.00 6.02 -5.13
C LYS A 241 12.41 4.56 -5.23
N ASN A 242 12.45 4.12 -6.48
CA ASN A 242 13.25 3.02 -7.01
C ASN A 242 14.13 2.33 -5.97
N HIS A 243 13.91 1.02 -5.82
CA HIS A 243 14.98 0.08 -5.45
C HIS A 243 16.18 0.34 -6.36
N ASP A 244 17.12 1.14 -5.86
CA ASP A 244 18.45 1.35 -6.43
C ASP A 244 19.42 1.44 -5.25
N GLU A 245 19.75 0.29 -4.64
CA GLU A 245 20.99 0.13 -3.88
C GLU A 245 21.49 -1.33 -3.97
N LEU A 246 22.17 -1.66 -5.09
CA LEU A 246 23.59 -2.07 -5.16
C LEU A 246 23.95 -2.72 -6.50
#